data_AF-A0A9W8UV15-F1
#
_entry.id   AF-A0A9W8UV15-F1
#
_cell.length_a   1.000
_cell.length_b   1.000
_cell.length_c   1.000
_cell.angle_alpha   90.00
_cell.angle_beta   90.00
_cell.angle_gamma   90.00
#
_symmetry.space_group_name_H-M   'P 1'
#
loop_
_entity.id
_entity.type
_entity.pdbx_description
1 polymer ?
#
loop_
_entity_poly.entity_id
_entity_poly.type
_entity_poly.pdbx_seq_one_letter_code
_entity_poly.pdbx_strand_id
1 'polypeptide(L)'
;MSIRLRNKPDLQLSLEALDMWRNDPLFKSFFHNVGMIDCSSSKEGIANLRRNHQTLIDAGVELDKANTWLESEDELLAKMPWFTKEHVKGWKGLFTTDGGWLAAAKAINAIGRFLKSQGVQFGFGGAGTFKQPLFAAHGSTCIGVETVDGTQYYADRIILAAGTWTPSLVDVEDQCMSKAWVLAHIQLTPEEAAQYKNIPVVYDGE
;
A
#
# COMPACT_ATOMS: atom_id res chain seq x y z
N MET A 1 -1.92 -3.49 -5.25
CA MET A 1 -0.64 -2.81 -5.50
C MET A 1 -0.57 -2.53 -6.98
N SER A 2 -0.39 -1.28 -7.36
CA SER A 2 -0.11 -0.84 -8.72
C SER A 2 1.14 0.05 -8.70
N ILE A 3 1.83 0.15 -9.83
CA ILE A 3 3.01 1.00 -9.96
C ILE A 3 2.55 2.45 -9.96
N ARG A 4 3.10 3.27 -9.07
CA ARG A 4 2.77 4.70 -8.97
C ARG A 4 3.83 5.53 -9.69
N LEU A 5 3.39 6.50 -10.49
CA LEU A 5 4.25 7.34 -11.35
C LEU A 5 4.14 8.84 -11.07
N ARG A 6 3.93 9.25 -9.82
CA ARG A 6 3.77 10.69 -9.53
C ARG A 6 5.08 11.47 -9.73
N ASN A 7 6.22 10.81 -9.52
CA ASN A 7 7.56 11.34 -9.73
C ASN A 7 8.56 10.19 -9.97
N LYS A 8 9.82 10.51 -10.31
CA LYS A 8 10.86 9.50 -10.58
C LYS A 8 11.11 8.55 -9.39
N PRO A 9 11.23 9.03 -8.13
CA PRO A 9 11.38 8.15 -6.97
C PRO A 9 10.22 7.16 -6.77
N ASP A 10 8.98 7.58 -6.98
CA ASP A 10 7.81 6.68 -6.81
C ASP A 10 7.85 5.49 -7.77
N LEU A 11 8.30 5.71 -9.02
CA LEU A 11 8.50 4.63 -9.99
C LEU A 11 9.53 3.63 -9.47
N GLN A 12 10.71 4.13 -9.09
CA GLN A 12 11.79 3.29 -8.58
C GLN A 12 11.33 2.47 -7.37
N LEU A 13 10.75 3.12 -6.35
CA LEU A 13 10.27 2.47 -5.14
C LEU A 13 9.17 1.44 -5.42
N SER A 14 8.27 1.74 -6.37
CA SER A 14 7.21 0.80 -6.77
C SER A 14 7.77 -0.46 -7.43
N LEU A 15 8.79 -0.31 -8.30
CA LEU A 15 9.43 -1.43 -8.98
C LEU A 15 10.28 -2.28 -8.02
N GLU A 16 11.06 -1.65 -7.14
CA GLU A 16 11.83 -2.33 -6.10
C GLU A 16 10.90 -3.13 -5.17
N ALA A 17 9.80 -2.53 -4.74
CA ALA A 17 8.82 -3.22 -3.92
C ALA A 17 8.14 -4.37 -4.68
N LEU A 18 7.80 -4.20 -5.96
CA LEU A 18 7.20 -5.26 -6.78
C LEU A 18 8.14 -6.45 -6.94
N ASP A 19 9.43 -6.21 -7.17
CA ASP A 19 10.44 -7.27 -7.21
C ASP A 19 10.49 -8.05 -5.89
N MET A 20 10.58 -7.35 -4.75
CA MET A 20 10.60 -8.00 -3.43
C MET A 20 9.31 -8.78 -3.15
N TRP A 21 8.13 -8.25 -3.51
CA TRP A 21 6.87 -8.97 -3.37
C TRP A 21 6.78 -10.22 -4.23
N ARG A 22 7.53 -10.31 -5.32
CA ARG A 22 7.57 -11.50 -6.18
C ARG A 22 8.61 -12.51 -5.71
N ASN A 23 9.78 -12.01 -5.32
CA ASN A 23 10.98 -12.82 -5.27
C ASN A 23 11.51 -13.04 -3.85
N ASP A 24 11.26 -12.12 -2.91
CA ASP A 24 11.77 -12.24 -1.55
C ASP A 24 11.08 -13.40 -0.80
N PRO A 25 11.84 -14.35 -0.21
CA PRO A 25 11.28 -15.50 0.49
C PRO A 25 10.36 -15.14 1.67
N LEU A 26 10.60 -14.02 2.34
CA LEU A 26 9.77 -13.54 3.45
C LEU A 26 8.44 -12.97 2.95
N PHE A 27 8.43 -12.31 1.79
CA PHE A 27 7.28 -11.53 1.31
C PHE A 27 6.41 -12.25 0.29
N LYS A 28 7.00 -13.09 -0.58
CA LYS A 28 6.32 -13.64 -1.76
C LYS A 28 5.04 -14.41 -1.48
N SER A 29 4.94 -15.07 -0.32
CA SER A 29 3.74 -15.82 0.08
C SER A 29 2.53 -14.95 0.40
N PHE A 30 2.72 -13.64 0.52
CA PHE A 30 1.68 -12.68 0.88
C PHE A 30 1.24 -11.81 -0.30
N PHE A 31 1.91 -11.91 -1.45
CA PHE A 31 1.49 -11.24 -2.67
C PHE A 31 0.59 -12.14 -3.50
N HIS A 32 -0.60 -11.64 -3.79
CA HIS A 32 -1.55 -12.26 -4.70
C HIS A 32 -1.59 -11.45 -5.98
N ASN A 33 -0.74 -11.83 -6.95
CA ASN A 33 -0.64 -11.20 -8.26
C ASN A 33 -1.81 -11.63 -9.16
N VAL A 34 -3.00 -11.10 -8.89
CA VAL A 34 -4.27 -11.41 -9.59
C VAL A 34 -4.68 -10.33 -10.60
N GLY A 35 -3.84 -9.32 -10.78
CA GLY A 35 -4.13 -8.13 -11.58
C GLY A 35 -4.89 -7.05 -10.81
N MET A 36 -4.95 -5.87 -11.41
CA MET A 36 -5.71 -4.72 -10.92
C MET A 36 -6.35 -3.98 -12.10
N ILE A 37 -7.57 -3.48 -11.94
CA ILE A 37 -8.31 -2.69 -12.90
C ILE A 37 -8.63 -1.36 -12.24
N ASP A 38 -8.01 -0.29 -12.73
CA ASP A 38 -8.45 1.06 -12.47
C ASP A 38 -9.53 1.41 -13.52
N CYS A 39 -10.72 1.85 -13.10
CA CYS A 39 -11.84 2.14 -13.97
C CYS A 39 -12.53 3.46 -13.60
N SER A 40 -13.29 4.01 -14.54
CA SER A 40 -14.12 5.20 -14.32
C SER A 40 -15.18 5.29 -15.41
N SER A 41 -16.30 5.94 -15.09
CA SER A 41 -17.38 6.26 -16.01
C SER A 41 -17.54 7.76 -16.30
N SER A 42 -16.98 8.65 -15.46
CA SER A 42 -17.03 10.08 -15.74
C SER A 42 -16.01 10.46 -16.80
N LYS A 43 -16.30 11.58 -17.49
CA LYS A 43 -15.39 12.16 -18.47
C LYS A 43 -14.02 12.51 -17.86
N GLU A 44 -14.00 13.01 -16.63
CA GLU A 44 -12.77 13.44 -15.96
C GLU A 44 -11.92 12.27 -15.50
N GLY A 45 -12.54 11.26 -14.86
CA GLY A 45 -11.85 10.05 -14.43
C GLY A 45 -11.28 9.25 -15.62
N ILE A 46 -12.04 9.11 -16.71
CA ILE A 46 -11.55 8.50 -17.96
C ILE A 46 -10.36 9.27 -18.53
N ALA A 47 -10.42 10.60 -18.58
CA ALA A 47 -9.29 11.41 -19.05
C ALA A 47 -8.06 11.25 -18.15
N ASN A 48 -8.26 11.12 -16.83
CA ASN A 48 -7.19 10.85 -15.88
C ASN A 48 -6.54 9.47 -16.11
N LEU A 49 -7.35 8.42 -16.30
CA LEU A 49 -6.86 7.08 -16.60
C LEU A 49 -6.04 7.06 -17.90
N ARG A 50 -6.49 7.76 -18.95
CA ARG A 50 -5.73 7.88 -20.21
C ARG A 50 -4.37 8.56 -20.00
N ARG A 51 -4.31 9.63 -19.20
CA ARG A 51 -3.04 10.30 -18.85
C ARG A 51 -2.10 9.38 -18.08
N ASN A 52 -2.63 8.63 -17.12
CA ASN A 52 -1.84 7.65 -16.35
C ASN A 52 -1.28 6.55 -17.26
N HIS A 53 -2.11 6.02 -18.16
CA HIS A 53 -1.69 5.03 -19.15
C HIS A 53 -0.58 5.57 -20.06
N GLN A 54 -0.71 6.78 -20.57
CA GLN A 54 0.34 7.41 -21.38
C GLN A 54 1.64 7.58 -20.59
N THR A 55 1.56 7.98 -19.32
CA THR A 55 2.74 8.15 -18.46
C THR A 55 3.46 6.81 -18.22
N LEU A 56 2.73 5.69 -18.13
CA LEU A 56 3.29 4.35 -18.04
C LEU A 56 4.07 3.96 -19.31
N ILE A 57 3.51 4.27 -20.49
CA ILE A 57 4.17 4.04 -21.78
C ILE A 57 5.45 4.89 -21.87
N ASP A 58 5.36 6.16 -21.53
CA ASP A 58 6.48 7.12 -21.63
C ASP A 58 7.61 6.82 -20.64
N ALA A 59 7.32 6.11 -19.54
CA ALA A 59 8.33 5.70 -18.57
C ALA A 59 9.37 4.71 -19.15
N GLY A 60 9.06 4.01 -20.24
CA GLY A 60 10.05 3.26 -21.03
C GLY A 60 10.67 2.05 -20.33
N VAL A 61 10.07 1.53 -19.27
CA VAL A 61 10.55 0.36 -18.50
C VAL A 61 9.67 -0.88 -18.71
N GLU A 62 9.23 -1.08 -19.95
CA GLU A 62 8.36 -2.19 -20.40
C GLU A 62 7.01 -2.31 -19.65
N LEU A 63 6.55 -1.22 -19.02
CA LEU A 63 5.26 -1.19 -18.32
C LEU A 63 4.09 -1.25 -19.29
N ASP A 64 4.28 -0.85 -20.54
CA ASP A 64 3.28 -0.95 -21.62
C ASP A 64 2.81 -2.40 -21.83
N LYS A 65 3.69 -3.40 -21.64
CA LYS A 65 3.33 -4.82 -21.74
C LYS A 65 2.46 -5.29 -20.57
N ALA A 66 2.66 -4.70 -19.41
CA ALA A 66 1.93 -5.05 -18.20
C ALA A 66 0.59 -4.31 -18.06
N ASN A 67 0.38 -3.23 -18.83
CA ASN A 67 -0.76 -2.32 -18.71
C ASN A 67 -1.57 -2.28 -20.01
N THR A 68 -2.84 -2.69 -19.95
CA THR A 68 -3.74 -2.76 -21.10
C THR A 68 -4.90 -1.80 -20.92
N TRP A 69 -5.06 -0.85 -21.85
CA TRP A 69 -6.26 -0.02 -21.93
C TRP A 69 -7.47 -0.85 -22.36
N LEU A 70 -8.59 -0.68 -21.65
CA LEU A 70 -9.87 -1.32 -21.92
C LEU A 70 -10.86 -0.25 -22.38
N GLU A 71 -11.13 -0.23 -23.69
CA GLU A 71 -11.94 0.80 -24.32
C GLU A 71 -13.43 0.49 -24.25
N SER A 72 -13.84 -0.76 -24.12
CA SER A 72 -15.26 -1.14 -24.18
C SER A 72 -15.74 -1.90 -22.95
N GLU A 73 -17.06 -1.88 -22.75
CA GLU A 73 -17.74 -2.68 -21.73
C GLU A 73 -17.48 -4.18 -21.96
N ASP A 74 -17.42 -4.63 -23.21
CA ASP A 74 -17.13 -6.03 -23.55
C ASP A 74 -15.69 -6.42 -23.17
N GLU A 75 -14.71 -5.53 -23.35
CA GLU A 75 -13.32 -5.74 -22.88
C GLU A 75 -13.22 -5.77 -21.35
N LEU A 76 -13.98 -4.91 -20.66
CA LEU A 76 -14.07 -4.92 -19.20
C LEU A 76 -14.69 -6.22 -18.69
N LEU A 77 -15.80 -6.68 -19.28
CA LEU A 77 -16.48 -7.91 -18.89
C LEU A 77 -15.66 -9.16 -19.20
N ALA A 78 -14.79 -9.13 -20.22
CA ALA A 78 -13.83 -10.21 -20.47
C ALA A 78 -12.81 -10.35 -19.31
N LYS A 79 -12.53 -9.27 -18.57
CA LYS A 79 -11.66 -9.28 -17.38
C LYS A 79 -12.44 -9.36 -16.06
N MET A 80 -13.71 -8.99 -16.08
CA MET A 80 -14.59 -8.94 -14.92
C MET A 80 -15.96 -9.58 -15.17
N PRO A 81 -16.00 -10.90 -15.48
CA PRO A 81 -17.23 -11.60 -15.84
C PRO A 81 -18.31 -11.65 -14.74
N TRP A 82 -17.98 -11.24 -13.51
CA TRP A 82 -18.93 -11.10 -12.39
C TRP A 82 -19.73 -9.79 -12.42
N PHE A 83 -19.39 -8.84 -13.28
CA PHE A 83 -20.24 -7.70 -13.56
C PHE A 83 -21.21 -8.00 -14.72
N THR A 84 -22.26 -7.18 -14.85
CA THR A 84 -23.16 -7.19 -16.00
C THR A 84 -22.89 -5.96 -16.86
N LYS A 85 -23.42 -5.94 -18.09
CA LYS A 85 -23.33 -4.75 -18.97
C LYS A 85 -23.91 -3.51 -18.31
N GLU A 86 -24.98 -3.65 -17.56
CA GLU A 86 -25.61 -2.56 -16.83
C GLU A 86 -24.70 -2.01 -15.72
N HIS A 87 -23.96 -2.87 -15.02
CA HIS A 87 -23.04 -2.45 -13.96
C HIS A 87 -21.86 -1.63 -14.50
N VAL A 88 -21.32 -1.98 -15.67
CA VAL A 88 -20.14 -1.32 -16.26
C VAL A 88 -20.50 -0.29 -17.34
N LYS A 89 -21.76 0.12 -17.44
CA LYS A 89 -22.23 0.99 -18.51
C LYS A 89 -21.42 2.30 -18.57
N GLY A 90 -20.83 2.58 -19.72
CA GLY A 90 -20.00 3.78 -19.96
C GLY A 90 -18.61 3.74 -19.32
N TRP A 91 -18.24 2.66 -18.64
CA TRP A 91 -16.92 2.53 -18.02
C TRP A 91 -15.83 2.39 -19.09
N LYS A 92 -14.65 2.91 -18.75
CA LYS A 92 -13.37 2.56 -19.38
C LYS A 92 -12.44 2.07 -18.29
N GLY A 93 -11.39 1.35 -18.65
CA GLY A 93 -10.45 0.84 -17.66
C GLY A 93 -9.01 0.75 -18.13
N LEU A 94 -8.12 0.58 -17.16
CA LEU A 94 -6.72 0.28 -17.31
C LEU A 94 -6.41 -0.97 -16.50
N PHE A 95 -6.13 -2.08 -17.18
CA PHE A 95 -5.80 -3.34 -16.54
C PHE A 95 -4.28 -3.48 -16.39
N THR A 96 -3.82 -3.65 -15.15
CA THR A 96 -2.42 -3.92 -14.79
C THR A 96 -2.26 -5.38 -14.40
N THR A 97 -1.54 -6.16 -15.22
CA THR A 97 -1.23 -7.58 -14.94
C THR A 97 -0.29 -7.77 -13.77
N ASP A 98 0.65 -6.86 -13.55
CA ASP A 98 1.54 -6.83 -12.39
C ASP A 98 0.83 -6.43 -11.09
N GLY A 99 -0.45 -6.08 -11.18
CA GLY A 99 -1.28 -5.68 -10.05
C GLY A 99 -1.75 -6.84 -9.18
N GLY A 100 -2.40 -6.51 -8.07
CA GLY A 100 -2.98 -7.50 -7.17
C GLY A 100 -3.21 -6.97 -5.77
N TRP A 101 -3.30 -7.87 -4.79
CA TRP A 101 -3.47 -7.51 -3.39
C TRP A 101 -2.42 -8.17 -2.49
N LEU A 102 -2.24 -7.58 -1.31
CA LEU A 102 -1.22 -7.97 -0.35
C LEU A 102 -1.92 -8.39 0.95
N ALA A 103 -1.54 -9.54 1.52
CA ALA A 103 -2.00 -9.96 2.84
C ALA A 103 -1.28 -9.15 3.94
N ALA A 104 -1.57 -7.84 4.01
CA ALA A 104 -0.78 -6.83 4.74
C ALA A 104 -0.49 -7.19 6.20
N ALA A 105 -1.53 -7.52 6.98
CA ALA A 105 -1.37 -7.89 8.39
C ALA A 105 -0.50 -9.14 8.58
N LYS A 106 -0.61 -10.13 7.67
CA LYS A 106 0.20 -11.36 7.72
C LYS A 106 1.65 -11.08 7.38
N ALA A 107 1.91 -10.22 6.39
CA ALA A 107 3.26 -9.81 6.02
C ALA A 107 3.97 -9.06 7.17
N ILE A 108 3.31 -8.10 7.82
CA ILE A 108 3.87 -7.39 8.99
C ILE A 108 4.13 -8.37 10.14
N ASN A 109 3.21 -9.30 10.41
CA ASN A 109 3.44 -10.34 11.42
C ASN A 109 4.62 -11.26 11.05
N ALA A 110 4.86 -11.55 9.77
CA ALA A 110 6.04 -12.31 9.34
C ALA A 110 7.34 -11.56 9.64
N ILE A 111 7.39 -10.24 9.38
CA ILE A 111 8.51 -9.38 9.79
C ILE A 111 8.71 -9.47 11.31
N GLY A 112 7.64 -9.30 12.11
CA GLY A 112 7.74 -9.37 13.57
C GLY A 112 8.30 -10.70 14.08
N ARG A 113 7.88 -11.82 13.49
CA ARG A 113 8.42 -13.15 13.82
C ARG A 113 9.88 -13.31 13.42
N PHE A 114 10.25 -12.79 12.25
CA PHE A 114 11.63 -12.78 11.79
C PHE A 114 12.53 -11.95 12.72
N LEU A 115 12.14 -10.71 13.03
CA LEU A 115 12.88 -9.84 13.95
C LEU A 115 13.05 -10.50 15.33
N LYS A 116 11.99 -11.14 15.86
CA LYS A 116 12.07 -11.89 17.11
C LYS A 116 13.07 -13.04 17.04
N SER A 117 13.12 -13.79 15.92
CA SER A 117 14.09 -14.88 15.75
C SER A 117 15.52 -14.39 15.61
N GLN A 118 15.72 -13.15 15.13
CA GLN A 118 17.01 -12.47 15.07
C GLN A 118 17.42 -11.80 16.39
N GLY A 119 16.62 -11.92 17.45
CA GLY A 119 16.96 -11.37 18.77
C GLY A 119 16.63 -9.88 18.96
N VAL A 120 15.83 -9.29 18.06
CA VAL A 120 15.32 -7.93 18.25
C VAL A 120 14.43 -7.87 19.50
N GLN A 121 14.69 -6.88 20.35
CA GLN A 121 13.92 -6.64 21.56
C GLN A 121 12.67 -5.81 21.23
N PHE A 122 11.54 -6.15 21.85
CA PHE A 122 10.27 -5.48 21.64
C PHE A 122 9.71 -4.95 22.96
N GLY A 123 9.31 -3.68 22.98
CA GLY A 123 8.47 -3.08 24.01
C GLY A 123 7.06 -2.87 23.47
N PHE A 124 6.04 -3.26 24.23
CA PHE A 124 4.63 -3.10 23.85
C PHE A 124 3.83 -2.52 25.02
N GLY A 125 2.63 -1.99 24.75
CA GLY A 125 1.79 -1.36 25.77
C GLY A 125 2.50 -0.13 26.37
N GLY A 126 2.39 0.06 27.68
CA GLY A 126 3.02 1.20 28.38
C GLY A 126 4.53 1.31 28.11
N ALA A 127 5.23 0.19 28.07
CA ALA A 127 6.68 0.11 27.81
C ALA A 127 7.06 0.29 26.33
N GLY A 128 6.08 0.41 25.43
CA GLY A 128 6.27 0.62 23.99
C GLY A 128 5.59 1.87 23.42
N THR A 129 4.78 2.56 24.23
CA THR A 129 4.12 3.80 23.82
C THR A 129 5.04 4.98 24.12
N PHE A 130 5.52 5.65 23.07
CA PHE A 130 6.38 6.82 23.17
C PHE A 130 5.75 7.95 24.00
N LYS A 131 6.55 8.59 24.85
CA LYS A 131 6.18 9.78 25.61
C LYS A 131 7.00 11.00 25.17
N GLN A 132 8.32 10.89 25.20
CA GLN A 132 9.22 12.01 24.87
C GLN A 132 10.63 11.52 24.50
N PRO A 133 11.40 12.30 23.72
CA PRO A 133 12.82 12.02 23.51
C PRO A 133 13.63 12.31 24.78
N LEU A 134 14.73 11.61 24.95
CA LEU A 134 15.75 11.89 25.97
C LEU A 134 16.90 12.65 25.32
N PHE A 135 17.23 13.83 25.84
CA PHE A 135 18.35 14.64 25.34
C PHE A 135 19.54 14.61 26.28
N ALA A 136 20.75 14.66 25.70
CA ALA A 136 21.98 14.90 26.45
C ALA A 136 21.95 16.26 27.16
N ALA A 137 22.85 16.48 28.13
CA ALA A 137 22.87 17.68 28.98
C ALA A 137 22.93 19.01 28.20
N HIS A 138 23.53 19.04 27.01
CA HIS A 138 23.60 20.21 26.16
C HIS A 138 22.34 20.43 25.28
N GLY A 139 21.33 19.56 25.38
CA GLY A 139 19.98 19.75 24.88
C GLY A 139 19.72 19.47 23.39
N SER A 140 20.74 19.16 22.59
CA SER A 140 20.60 19.03 21.12
C SER A 140 20.86 17.63 20.55
N THR A 141 21.33 16.69 21.38
CA THR A 141 21.54 15.30 20.95
C THR A 141 20.52 14.40 21.62
N CYS A 142 19.65 13.80 20.81
CA CYS A 142 18.74 12.75 21.26
C CYS A 142 19.56 11.47 21.53
N ILE A 143 19.46 10.95 22.75
CA ILE A 143 20.20 9.79 23.26
C ILE A 143 19.29 8.62 23.62
N GLY A 144 17.98 8.76 23.40
CA GLY A 144 17.01 7.77 23.81
C GLY A 144 15.58 8.26 23.76
N VAL A 145 14.68 7.45 24.31
CA VAL A 145 13.26 7.75 24.46
C VAL A 145 12.76 7.30 25.83
N GLU A 146 11.81 8.04 26.38
CA GLU A 146 11.00 7.63 27.52
C GLU A 146 9.62 7.19 27.02
N THR A 147 9.08 6.12 27.60
CA THR A 147 7.73 5.63 27.32
C THR A 147 6.74 6.07 28.40
N VAL A 148 5.44 5.91 28.14
CA VAL A 148 4.38 6.42 29.02
C VAL A 148 4.37 5.79 30.41
N ASP A 149 4.94 4.59 30.58
CA ASP A 149 5.13 3.95 31.88
C ASP A 149 6.42 4.37 32.62
N GLY A 150 7.21 5.28 32.04
CA GLY A 150 8.46 5.76 32.61
C GLY A 150 9.70 4.95 32.22
N THR A 151 9.56 3.88 31.44
CA THR A 151 10.73 3.12 30.94
C THR A 151 11.58 4.01 30.04
N GLN A 152 12.89 3.95 30.20
CA GLN A 152 13.85 4.71 29.41
C GLN A 152 14.71 3.76 28.58
N TYR A 153 14.73 4.00 27.27
CA TYR A 153 15.54 3.25 26.30
C TYR A 153 16.60 4.19 25.72
N TYR A 154 17.87 3.82 25.86
CA TYR A 154 19.00 4.57 25.31
C TYR A 154 19.52 3.92 24.03
N ALA A 155 19.84 4.73 23.03
CA ALA A 155 20.40 4.26 21.76
C ALA A 155 21.15 5.38 21.03
N ASP A 156 22.09 5.00 20.16
CA ASP A 156 22.85 5.95 19.34
C ASP A 156 22.01 6.62 18.25
N ARG A 157 20.95 5.94 17.81
CA ARG A 157 20.03 6.41 16.76
C ARG A 157 18.60 6.00 17.10
N ILE A 158 17.68 6.94 16.88
CA ILE A 158 16.24 6.75 17.08
C ILE A 158 15.54 6.98 15.75
N ILE A 159 14.67 6.04 15.37
CA ILE A 159 13.83 6.13 14.18
C ILE A 159 12.38 6.29 14.64
N LEU A 160 11.76 7.43 14.31
CA LEU A 160 10.35 7.67 14.61
C LEU A 160 9.47 7.25 13.43
N ALA A 161 9.06 5.99 13.41
CA ALA A 161 8.16 5.42 12.40
C ALA A 161 6.72 5.28 12.91
N ALA A 162 6.18 6.33 13.55
CA ALA A 162 4.88 6.31 14.23
C ALA A 162 3.66 6.64 13.34
N GLY A 163 3.83 6.62 12.01
CA GLY A 163 2.73 6.81 11.05
C GLY A 163 1.91 8.08 11.31
N THR A 164 0.58 7.94 11.37
CA THR A 164 -0.34 9.08 11.57
C THR A 164 -0.24 9.74 12.95
N TRP A 165 0.47 9.13 13.91
CA TRP A 165 0.68 9.71 15.23
C TRP A 165 1.90 10.63 15.28
N THR A 166 2.84 10.52 14.33
CA THR A 166 4.08 11.33 14.31
C THR A 166 3.86 12.83 14.58
N PRO A 167 2.94 13.56 13.89
CA PRO A 167 2.75 15.00 14.14
C PRO A 167 2.18 15.33 15.53
N SER A 168 1.63 14.36 16.26
CA SER A 168 1.19 14.54 17.65
C SER A 168 2.26 14.22 18.69
N LEU A 169 3.35 13.56 18.28
CA LEU A 169 4.42 13.11 19.17
C LEU A 169 5.63 14.05 19.16
N VAL A 170 5.91 14.66 18.01
CA VAL A 170 6.98 15.66 17.83
C VAL A 170 6.48 16.77 16.92
N ASP A 171 7.05 17.97 17.09
CA ASP A 171 6.79 19.08 16.17
C ASP A 171 7.41 18.75 14.80
N VAL A 172 6.57 18.73 13.78
CA VAL A 172 6.97 18.49 12.39
C VAL A 172 6.68 19.68 11.49
N GLU A 173 6.37 20.86 12.06
CA GLU A 173 6.20 22.11 11.32
C GLU A 173 5.23 21.98 10.13
N ASP A 174 4.02 21.44 10.38
CA ASP A 174 2.95 21.24 9.40
C ASP A 174 3.29 20.34 8.19
N GLN A 175 4.43 19.65 8.19
CA GLN A 175 4.82 18.74 7.10
C GLN A 175 3.92 17.51 6.98
N CYS A 176 3.17 17.16 8.03
CA CYS A 176 2.30 15.99 8.06
C CYS A 176 0.89 16.35 8.52
N MET A 177 -0.11 15.87 7.77
CA MET A 177 -1.53 15.99 8.11
C MET A 177 -2.14 14.61 8.29
N SER A 178 -2.59 14.31 9.51
CA SER A 178 -3.26 13.06 9.85
C SER A 178 -4.64 12.99 9.20
N LYS A 179 -4.90 11.91 8.46
CA LYS A 179 -6.15 11.67 7.73
C LYS A 179 -6.63 10.24 7.96
N ALA A 180 -7.94 10.05 7.92
CA ALA A 180 -8.57 8.74 8.04
C ALA A 180 -9.28 8.35 6.74
N TRP A 181 -9.27 7.05 6.44
CA TRP A 181 -10.09 6.42 5.42
C TRP A 181 -10.95 5.34 6.08
N VAL A 182 -12.05 4.96 5.42
CA VAL A 182 -13.02 4.00 5.95
C VAL A 182 -13.00 2.71 5.14
N LEU A 183 -13.36 1.59 5.79
CA LEU A 183 -13.55 0.29 5.16
C LEU A 183 -14.71 -0.45 5.82
N ALA A 184 -15.30 -1.40 5.11
CA ALA A 184 -16.32 -2.31 5.62
C ALA A 184 -16.07 -3.73 5.09
N HIS A 185 -16.71 -4.72 5.72
CA HIS A 185 -16.63 -6.11 5.29
C HIS A 185 -18.03 -6.68 5.10
N ILE A 186 -18.19 -7.49 4.06
CA ILE A 186 -19.40 -8.28 3.80
C ILE A 186 -19.01 -9.75 3.91
N GLN A 187 -19.74 -10.50 4.74
CA GLN A 187 -19.53 -11.94 4.87
C GLN A 187 -20.26 -12.67 3.74
N LEU A 188 -19.53 -13.50 3.00
CA LEU A 188 -20.07 -14.40 1.99
C LEU A 188 -20.06 -15.84 2.51
N THR A 189 -20.96 -16.67 1.98
CA THR A 189 -20.85 -18.13 2.09
C THR A 189 -19.66 -18.66 1.30
N PRO A 190 -19.14 -19.87 1.60
CA PRO A 190 -18.09 -20.49 0.80
C PRO A 190 -18.44 -20.59 -0.70
N GLU A 191 -19.70 -20.89 -1.01
CA GLU A 191 -20.21 -21.06 -2.37
C GLU A 191 -20.22 -19.72 -3.14
N GLU A 192 -20.65 -18.64 -2.50
CA GLU A 192 -20.60 -17.29 -3.09
C GLU A 192 -19.15 -16.82 -3.27
N ALA A 193 -18.31 -16.98 -2.24
CA ALA A 193 -16.92 -16.54 -2.26
C ALA A 193 -16.08 -17.28 -3.33
N ALA A 194 -16.41 -18.53 -3.64
CA ALA A 194 -15.73 -19.31 -4.68
C ALA A 194 -15.78 -18.63 -6.06
N GLN A 195 -16.85 -17.88 -6.35
CA GLN A 195 -17.01 -17.15 -7.61
C GLN A 195 -16.05 -15.94 -7.73
N TYR A 196 -15.56 -15.43 -6.60
CA TYR A 196 -14.63 -14.31 -6.52
C TYR A 196 -13.18 -14.76 -6.34
N LYS A 197 -12.88 -16.06 -6.51
CA LYS A 197 -11.54 -16.59 -6.34
C LYS A 197 -10.61 -16.03 -7.42
N ASN A 198 -9.51 -15.40 -6.97
CA ASN A 198 -8.43 -14.87 -7.81
C ASN A 198 -8.87 -13.80 -8.83
N ILE A 199 -9.96 -13.08 -8.55
CA ILE A 199 -10.36 -11.95 -9.38
C ILE A 199 -9.38 -10.77 -9.21
N PRO A 200 -9.17 -9.93 -10.24
CA PRO A 200 -8.41 -8.70 -10.12
C PRO A 200 -9.00 -7.76 -9.07
N VAL A 201 -8.15 -6.92 -8.50
CA VAL A 201 -8.60 -5.78 -7.69
C VAL A 201 -9.30 -4.79 -8.62
N VAL A 202 -10.50 -4.33 -8.27
CA VAL A 202 -11.23 -3.30 -9.01
C VAL A 202 -11.21 -2.00 -8.21
N TYR A 203 -10.83 -0.91 -8.82
CA TYR A 203 -10.73 0.40 -8.19
C TYR A 203 -11.30 1.48 -9.11
N ASP A 204 -12.29 2.21 -8.60
CA ASP A 204 -12.72 3.49 -9.16
C ASP A 204 -12.36 4.56 -8.13
N GLY A 205 -11.61 5.55 -8.58
CA GLY A 205 -10.92 6.51 -7.71
C GLY A 205 -11.28 7.95 -7.99
N GLU A 206 -12.42 8.21 -8.65
CA GLU A 206 -13.01 9.55 -8.65
C GLU A 206 -13.15 10.14 -7.24
#